data_AF-A0A182RJX1-F1
#
_entry.id   AF-A0A182RJX1-F1
#
_cell.length_a   1.000
_cell.length_b   1.000
_cell.length_c   1.000
_cell.angle_alpha   90.00
_cell.angle_beta   90.00
_cell.angle_gamma   90.00
#
_symmetry.space_group_name_H-M   'P 1'
#
loop_
_entity.id
_entity.type
_entity.pdbx_description
1 polymer ?
#
loop_
_entity_poly.entity_id
_entity_poly.type
_entity_poly.pdbx_seq_one_letter_code
_entity_poly.pdbx_strand_id
1 'polypeptide(L)'
;MGSTNHQHDASDFKELFRTICPSYVLPNRKTFSNAMLDKHYENLLGKVQNSLKNAKAVCLTYDGWKDLNNASFLAATAHFTHEGDCTLQSYC
;
A
#
# COMPACT_ATOMS: atom_id res chain seq x y z
N MET A 1 -21.60 31.86 -4.95
CA MET A 1 -20.57 32.14 -3.94
C MET A 1 -19.89 30.82 -3.63
N GLY A 2 -18.58 30.76 -3.82
CA GLY A 2 -17.83 29.52 -4.05
C GLY A 2 -17.78 28.56 -2.86
N SER A 3 -17.89 27.27 -3.15
CA SER A 3 -17.60 26.18 -2.23
C SER A 3 -16.12 26.22 -1.87
N THR A 4 -15.80 26.45 -0.61
CA THR A 4 -14.44 26.39 -0.09
C THR A 4 -14.02 24.94 0.06
N ASN A 5 -13.10 24.48 -0.79
CA ASN A 5 -12.39 23.22 -0.58
C ASN A 5 -11.63 23.33 0.76
N HIS A 6 -12.10 22.61 1.78
CA HIS A 6 -11.39 22.49 3.05
C HIS A 6 -10.24 21.50 2.87
N GLN A 7 -9.12 22.01 2.36
CA GLN A 7 -7.86 21.29 2.39
C GLN A 7 -7.37 21.31 3.85
N HIS A 8 -7.35 20.14 4.49
CA HIS A 8 -6.78 20.02 5.83
C HIS A 8 -5.25 20.04 5.76
N ASP A 9 -4.64 20.90 6.57
CA ASP A 9 -3.20 21.06 6.60
C ASP A 9 -2.52 20.03 7.52
N ALA A 10 -1.21 19.86 7.36
CA ALA A 10 -0.42 18.97 8.20
C ALA A 10 -0.45 19.34 9.70
N SER A 11 -0.82 20.58 10.03
CA SER A 11 -1.08 21.05 11.40
C SER A 11 -2.31 20.36 12.01
N ASP A 12 -3.40 20.31 11.26
CA ASP A 12 -4.69 19.78 11.71
C ASP A 12 -4.56 18.28 12.01
N PHE A 13 -3.80 17.57 11.17
CA PHE A 13 -3.51 16.16 11.39
C PHE A 13 -2.68 15.93 12.66
N LYS A 14 -1.69 16.78 12.96
CA LYS A 14 -0.91 16.68 14.19
C LYS A 14 -1.76 16.96 15.42
N GLU A 15 -2.66 17.93 15.34
CA GLU A 15 -3.58 18.28 16.41
C GLU A 15 -4.60 17.16 16.69
N LEU A 16 -5.11 16.52 15.63
CA LEU A 16 -5.96 15.34 15.75
C LEU A 16 -5.26 14.26 16.58
N PHE A 17 -4.02 13.88 16.23
CA PHE A 17 -3.28 12.84 16.95
C PHE A 17 -2.96 13.21 18.39
N ARG A 18 -2.67 14.49 18.67
CA ARG A 18 -2.51 14.96 20.06
C ARG A 18 -3.79 14.81 20.88
N THR A 19 -4.94 14.99 20.25
CA THR A 19 -6.25 14.88 20.90
C THR A 19 -6.68 13.42 21.11
N ILE A 20 -6.60 12.60 20.06
CA ILE A 20 -7.14 11.23 20.10
C ILE A 20 -6.16 10.20 20.66
N CYS A 21 -4.85 10.44 20.52
CA CYS A 21 -3.78 9.50 20.91
C CYS A 21 -2.56 10.26 21.46
N PRO A 22 -2.69 10.96 22.60
CA PRO A 22 -1.65 11.86 23.12
C PRO A 22 -0.30 11.19 23.43
N SER A 23 -0.30 9.87 23.68
CA SER A 23 0.92 9.10 23.92
C SER A 23 1.65 8.69 22.64
N TYR A 24 1.04 8.86 21.47
CA TYR A 24 1.64 8.49 20.19
C TYR A 24 2.50 9.62 19.64
N VAL A 25 3.81 9.40 19.62
CA VAL A 25 4.76 10.32 18.97
C VAL A 25 4.74 10.07 17.47
N LEU A 26 4.26 11.05 16.70
CA LEU A 26 4.25 10.97 15.25
C LEU A 26 5.67 10.75 14.71
N PRO A 27 5.90 9.74 13.86
CA PRO A 27 7.20 9.52 13.27
C PRO A 27 7.56 10.68 12.35
N ASN A 28 8.85 11.05 12.34
CA ASN A 28 9.35 11.96 11.33
C ASN A 28 9.46 11.24 9.97
N ARG A 29 9.63 12.02 8.90
CA ARG A 29 9.72 11.50 7.52
C ARG A 29 10.76 10.38 7.36
N LYS A 30 11.94 10.52 7.96
CA LYS A 30 13.01 9.50 7.84
C LYS A 30 12.63 8.21 8.57
N THR A 31 12.09 8.33 9.78
CA THR A 31 11.62 7.16 10.55
C THR A 31 10.49 6.42 9.83
N PHE A 32 9.57 7.17 9.22
CA PHE A 32 8.50 6.56 8.44
C PHE A 32 9.07 5.87 7.20
N SER A 33 9.83 6.59 6.36
CA SER A 33 10.32 6.08 5.08
C SER A 33 11.33 4.95 5.21
N ASN A 34 12.27 5.02 6.16
CA ASN A 34 13.46 4.15 6.15
C ASN A 34 13.49 3.10 7.28
N ALA A 35 12.47 3.07 8.13
CA ALA A 35 12.41 2.08 9.22
C ALA A 35 11.05 1.41 9.26
N MET A 36 9.97 2.21 9.27
CA MET A 36 8.63 1.66 9.32
C MET A 36 8.22 1.03 7.99
N LEU A 37 8.34 1.77 6.88
CA LEU A 37 7.98 1.25 5.55
C LEU A 37 8.82 0.04 5.17
N ASP A 38 10.14 0.09 5.36
CA ASP A 38 11.03 -1.05 5.05
C ASP A 38 10.63 -2.31 5.84
N LYS A 39 10.42 -2.18 7.15
CA LYS A 39 9.97 -3.30 7.99
C LYS A 39 8.61 -3.85 7.55
N HIS A 40 7.69 -2.96 7.18
CA HIS A 40 6.36 -3.36 6.72
C HIS A 40 6.43 -4.05 5.35
N TYR A 41 7.26 -3.54 4.45
CA TYR A 41 7.53 -4.12 3.13
C TYR A 41 8.08 -5.55 3.28
N GLU A 42 9.13 -5.75 4.07
CA GLU A 42 9.72 -7.08 4.28
C GLU A 42 8.71 -8.07 4.88
N ASN A 43 7.88 -7.61 5.82
CA ASN A 43 6.81 -8.44 6.39
C ASN A 43 5.78 -8.84 5.33
N LEU A 44 5.34 -7.89 4.50
CA LEU A 44 4.37 -8.14 3.44
C LEU A 44 4.96 -9.04 2.36
N LEU A 45 6.21 -8.81 1.96
CA LEU A 45 6.94 -9.64 1.00
C LEU A 45 7.00 -11.09 1.49
N GLY A 46 7.36 -11.32 2.75
CA GLY A 46 7.39 -12.67 3.33
C GLY A 46 6.01 -13.34 3.32
N LYS A 47 4.93 -12.60 3.61
CA LYS A 47 3.55 -13.11 3.53
C LYS A 47 3.16 -13.50 2.12
N VAL A 48 3.42 -12.62 1.14
CA VAL A 48 3.12 -12.86 -0.28
C VAL A 48 3.90 -14.07 -0.78
N GLN A 49 5.20 -14.14 -0.52
CA GLN A 49 6.03 -15.29 -0.89
C GLN A 49 5.50 -16.59 -0.30
N ASN A 50 5.15 -16.59 0.99
CA ASN A 50 4.60 -17.79 1.64
C ASN A 50 3.24 -18.20 1.09
N SER A 51 2.38 -17.23 0.74
CA SER A 51 1.09 -17.51 0.11
C SER A 51 1.26 -18.12 -1.28
N LEU A 52 2.17 -17.56 -2.09
CA LEU A 52 2.45 -18.03 -3.45
C LEU A 52 3.19 -19.37 -3.49
N LYS A 53 3.99 -19.73 -2.48
CA LYS A 53 4.69 -21.04 -2.41
C LYS A 53 3.75 -22.24 -2.54
N ASN A 54 2.52 -22.10 -2.05
CA ASN A 54 1.51 -23.16 -2.06
C ASN A 54 0.53 -23.05 -3.24
N ALA A 55 0.71 -22.07 -4.12
CA ALA A 55 -0.12 -21.90 -5.29
C ALA A 55 0.22 -22.97 -6.34
N LYS A 56 -0.80 -23.63 -6.90
CA LYS A 56 -0.61 -24.60 -7.98
C LYS A 56 -0.15 -23.94 -9.28
N ALA A 57 -0.69 -22.75 -9.55
CA ALA A 57 -0.35 -21.92 -10.69
C ALA A 57 -0.60 -20.45 -10.33
N VAL A 58 0.11 -19.55 -11.01
CA VAL A 58 -0.04 -18.10 -10.87
C VAL A 58 -0.29 -17.51 -12.26
N CYS A 59 -1.31 -16.66 -12.38
CA CYS A 59 -1.59 -15.84 -13.55
C CYS A 59 -1.18 -14.39 -13.26
N LEU A 60 -0.42 -13.78 -14.16
CA LEU A 60 -0.05 -12.37 -14.05
C LEU A 60 -0.91 -11.54 -15.01
N THR A 61 -1.58 -10.52 -14.49
CA THR A 61 -2.15 -9.43 -15.30
C THR A 61 -1.30 -8.19 -15.14
N TYR A 62 -1.24 -7.36 -16.18
CA TYR A 62 -0.56 -6.08 -16.09
C TYR A 62 -1.35 -4.99 -16.81
N ASP A 63 -1.31 -3.79 -16.26
CA ASP A 63 -1.86 -2.58 -16.85
C ASP A 63 -0.73 -1.58 -17.03
N GLY A 64 -0.51 -1.13 -18.26
CA GLY A 64 0.55 -0.21 -18.64
C GLY A 64 -0.04 1.05 -19.24
N TRP A 65 0.28 2.20 -18.66
CA TRP A 65 -0.20 3.49 -19.16
C TRP A 65 0.92 4.53 -19.19
N LYS A 66 0.65 5.65 -19.85
CA LYS A 66 1.49 6.84 -19.80
C LYS A 66 0.70 7.99 -19.19
N ASP A 67 1.36 8.82 -18.39
CA ASP A 67 0.75 10.07 -17.95
C ASP A 67 0.87 11.17 -19.02
N LEU A 68 0.30 12.34 -18.72
CA LEU A 68 0.38 13.53 -19.57
C LEU A 68 1.82 14.05 -19.75
N ASN A 69 2.73 13.67 -18.85
CA ASN A 69 4.16 14.00 -18.93
C ASN A 69 4.96 12.94 -19.70
N ASN A 70 4.28 12.00 -20.38
CA ASN A 70 4.88 10.89 -21.12
C ASN A 70 5.74 9.95 -20.25
N ALA A 71 5.52 9.93 -18.93
CA ALA A 71 6.08 8.95 -18.02
C ALA A 71 5.30 7.64 -18.13
N SER A 72 6.01 6.53 -18.35
CA SER A 72 5.42 5.19 -18.44
C SER A 72 5.28 4.56 -17.06
N PHE A 73 4.12 3.96 -16.80
CA PHE A 73 3.80 3.23 -15.59
C PHE A 73 3.40 1.80 -15.93
N LEU A 74 3.65 0.89 -15.00
CA LEU A 74 3.23 -0.50 -15.08
C LEU A 74 2.71 -0.94 -13.71
N ALA A 75 1.47 -1.39 -13.65
CA ALA A 75 0.94 -2.14 -12.53
C ALA A 75 0.88 -3.61 -12.93
N ALA A 76 1.28 -4.52 -12.04
CA ALA A 76 1.16 -5.96 -12.24
C ALA A 76 0.40 -6.56 -11.06
N THR A 77 -0.48 -7.52 -11.33
CA THR A 77 -1.22 -8.26 -10.30
C THR A 77 -1.04 -9.75 -10.51
N ALA A 78 -0.68 -10.47 -9.45
CA ALA A 78 -0.59 -11.93 -9.44
C ALA A 78 -1.88 -12.53 -8.89
N HIS A 79 -2.52 -13.39 -9.68
CA HIS A 79 -3.74 -14.11 -9.32
C HIS A 79 -3.46 -15.61 -9.18
N PHE A 80 -3.97 -16.23 -8.13
CA PHE A 80 -3.74 -17.64 -7.85
C PHE A 80 -4.85 -18.25 -6.98
N THR A 81 -4.90 -19.57 -6.94
CA THR A 81 -5.75 -20.36 -6.04
C THR A 81 -4.91 -21.37 -5.27
N HIS A 82 -5.40 -21.78 -4.09
CA HIS A 82 -4.79 -22.85 -3.30
C HIS A 82 -5.48 -24.17 -3.56
N GLU A 83 -4.77 -25.27 -3.35
CA GLU A 83 -5.36 -26.60 -3.48
C GLU A 83 -6.45 -26.80 -2.41
N GLY A 84 -7.63 -27.26 -2.83
CA GLY A 84 -8.79 -27.42 -1.95
C GLY A 84 -9.57 -26.14 -1.65
N ASP A 85 -9.10 -24.98 -2.12
CA ASP A 85 -9.78 -23.70 -2.01
C ASP A 85 -10.04 -23.10 -3.40
N CYS A 86 -11.31 -22.96 -3.77
CA CYS A 86 -11.71 -22.39 -5.05
C CYS A 86 -11.79 -20.84 -5.02
N THR A 87 -11.26 -20.20 -3.99
CA THR A 87 -11.23 -18.74 -3.88
C THR A 87 -10.04 -18.16 -4.64
N LEU A 88 -10.32 -17.21 -5.55
CA LEU A 88 -9.29 -16.47 -6.26
C LEU A 88 -8.63 -15.44 -5.33
N GLN A 89 -7.33 -15.55 -5.15
CA GLN A 89 -6.52 -14.58 -4.41
C GLN A 89 -5.71 -13.72 -5.38
N SER A 90 -5.44 -12.48 -4.98
CA SER A 90 -4.71 -11.51 -5.80
C SER A 90 -3.74 -10.68 -4.96
N TYR A 91 -2.53 -10.44 -5.47
CA TYR A 91 -1.57 -9.48 -4.92
C TYR A 91 -1.13 -8.49 -6.00
N CYS A 92 -1.12 -7.20 -5.66
CA CYS A 92 -0.61 -6.10 -6.47
C CYS A 92 0.59 -5.42 -5.81
#